data_AF-A0A7Y3A7P0-F1
#
_entry.id   AF-A0A7Y3A7P0-F1
#
_cell.length_a   1.000
_cell.length_b   1.000
_cell.length_c   1.000
_cell.angle_alpha   90.00
_cell.angle_beta   90.00
_cell.angle_gamma   90.00
#
_symmetry.space_group_name_H-M   'P 1'
#
loop_
_entity.id
_entity.type
_entity.pdbx_description
1 polymer ?
#
loop_
_entity_poly.entity_id
_entity_poly.type
_entity_poly.pdbx_seq_one_letter_code
_entity_poly.pdbx_strand_id
1 'polypeptide(L)'
;MKTSKILKIFYGGFELENKYSNIALLLLRIYAGITMMSVGLDKTPLPEWMTEQVVSIGFPFPVMFAWLACFSEFAFGAMLALGLFTRISSVFIGITMAVASFGFQKVLPFVDMHIAQHYVWTTLLFMVFGGGKYALDTYVRNKVSKGIKGYLLTGFLVLAGLFAYSMYAEFTSQEQLETEESFVIDSVNVAGTFNDWDPGSNSMLPIGDSIYQFDLQADKNQLINFKFTANGSWDYNLGEIDQEETGFPVIGKAIPDENNNTSNIQAYLPDSGMYRIILNLNNFEYSVDEAN
;
A
#
# COMPACT_ATOMS: atom_id res chain seq x y z
N MET A 1 44.34 -21.49 -2.67
CA MET A 1 44.27 -20.02 -2.85
C MET A 1 43.32 -19.48 -1.78
N LYS A 2 43.81 -18.70 -0.79
CA LYS A 2 42.97 -18.19 0.32
C LYS A 2 42.00 -17.12 -0.21
N THR A 3 40.74 -17.47 -0.43
CA THR A 3 39.68 -16.47 -0.65
C THR A 3 39.70 -15.49 0.54
N SER A 4 39.81 -14.18 0.27
CA SER A 4 39.90 -13.18 1.35
C SER A 4 38.68 -13.30 2.27
N LYS A 5 38.86 -13.08 3.59
CA LYS A 5 37.77 -13.18 4.58
C LYS A 5 36.53 -12.35 4.19
N ILE A 6 36.75 -11.23 3.49
CA ILE A 6 35.72 -10.30 3.01
C ILE A 6 34.79 -10.95 1.98
N LEU A 7 35.31 -11.73 1.03
CA LEU A 7 34.50 -12.40 0.01
C LEU A 7 33.59 -13.49 0.59
N LYS A 8 33.99 -14.09 1.72
CA LYS A 8 33.15 -15.04 2.46
C LYS A 8 31.97 -14.36 3.17
N ILE A 9 32.06 -13.07 3.45
CA ILE A 9 30.95 -12.30 4.05
C ILE A 9 29.92 -11.95 2.97
N PHE A 10 30.36 -11.61 1.75
CA PHE A 10 29.45 -11.26 0.65
C PHE A 10 28.81 -12.48 -0.03
N TYR A 11 29.55 -13.58 -0.20
CA TYR A 11 29.10 -14.82 -0.87
C TYR A 11 29.05 -16.02 0.07
N GLY A 12 28.78 -15.76 1.36
CA GLY A 12 28.82 -16.75 2.41
C GLY A 12 27.63 -17.69 2.42
N GLY A 13 27.57 -18.66 1.51
CA GLY A 13 26.72 -19.83 1.65
C GLY A 13 27.38 -20.84 2.57
N PHE A 14 26.80 -21.08 3.75
CA PHE A 14 27.11 -22.26 4.54
C PHE A 14 26.51 -23.46 3.82
N GLU A 15 27.34 -24.39 3.36
CA GLU A 15 26.85 -25.64 2.77
C GLU A 15 26.51 -26.58 3.92
N LEU A 16 25.22 -26.74 4.19
CA LEU A 16 24.77 -27.72 5.18
C LEU A 16 25.10 -29.13 4.66
N GLU A 17 25.54 -30.01 5.53
CA GLU A 17 25.89 -31.39 5.14
C GLU A 17 24.67 -32.15 4.62
N ASN A 18 23.50 -31.91 5.23
CA ASN A 18 22.26 -32.58 4.89
C ASN A 18 21.61 -31.98 3.64
N LYS A 19 21.33 -32.84 2.64
CA LYS A 19 20.62 -32.48 1.41
C LYS A 19 19.26 -31.85 1.69
N TYR A 20 18.49 -32.38 2.63
CA TYR A 20 17.14 -31.90 2.94
C TYR A 20 17.16 -30.48 3.51
N SER A 21 18.14 -30.15 4.34
CA SER A 21 18.29 -28.80 4.89
C SER A 21 18.63 -27.77 3.80
N ASN A 22 19.43 -28.15 2.80
CA ASN A 22 19.69 -27.27 1.65
C ASN A 22 18.45 -27.08 0.76
N ILE A 23 17.62 -28.11 0.61
CA ILE A 23 16.34 -28.01 -0.12
C ILE A 23 15.39 -27.09 0.65
N ALA A 24 15.29 -27.23 1.98
CA ALA A 24 14.45 -26.35 2.80
C ALA A 24 14.87 -24.88 2.70
N LEU A 25 16.19 -24.59 2.78
CA LEU A 25 16.71 -23.25 2.56
C LEU A 25 16.39 -22.72 1.17
N LEU A 26 16.49 -23.55 0.12
CA LEU A 26 16.15 -23.16 -1.24
C LEU A 26 14.67 -22.80 -1.38
N LEU A 27 13.77 -23.63 -0.85
CA LEU A 27 12.33 -23.40 -0.92
C LEU A 27 11.93 -22.12 -0.18
N LEU A 28 12.43 -21.95 1.05
CA LEU A 28 12.19 -20.74 1.83
C LEU A 28 12.74 -19.49 1.12
N ARG A 29 13.89 -19.61 0.47
CA ARG A 29 14.54 -18.51 -0.24
C ARG A 29 13.74 -18.08 -1.48
N ILE A 30 13.28 -19.06 -2.28
CA ILE A 30 12.46 -18.80 -3.46
C ILE A 30 11.14 -18.15 -3.03
N TYR A 31 10.46 -18.72 -2.03
CA TYR A 31 9.23 -18.16 -1.50
C TYR A 31 9.43 -16.72 -1.00
N ALA A 32 10.37 -16.52 -0.07
CA ALA A 32 10.58 -15.22 0.53
C ALA A 32 11.02 -14.17 -0.50
N GLY A 33 11.92 -14.53 -1.41
CA GLY A 33 12.39 -13.63 -2.45
C GLY A 33 11.32 -13.27 -3.48
N ILE A 34 10.53 -14.24 -3.96
CA ILE A 34 9.44 -13.98 -4.91
C ILE A 34 8.36 -13.12 -4.26
N THR A 35 7.96 -13.40 -3.01
CA THR A 35 6.95 -12.59 -2.34
C THR A 35 7.43 -11.15 -2.13
N MET A 36 8.67 -10.95 -1.70
CA MET A 36 9.19 -9.58 -1.55
C MET A 36 9.31 -8.88 -2.91
N MET A 37 9.71 -9.60 -3.96
CA MET A 37 9.77 -9.07 -5.31
C MET A 37 8.39 -8.64 -5.82
N SER A 38 7.35 -9.45 -5.61
CA SER A 38 6.00 -9.12 -6.05
C SER A 38 5.45 -7.92 -5.29
N VAL A 39 5.64 -7.87 -3.97
CA VAL A 39 5.22 -6.72 -3.15
C VAL A 39 5.92 -5.43 -3.59
N GLY A 40 7.20 -5.48 -3.95
CA GLY A 40 7.90 -4.33 -4.51
C GLY A 40 7.38 -3.92 -5.90
N LEU A 41 7.01 -4.88 -6.76
CA LEU A 41 6.41 -4.58 -8.06
C LEU A 41 5.03 -3.93 -7.94
N ASP A 42 4.22 -4.40 -7.01
CA ASP A 42 2.88 -3.86 -6.75
C ASP A 42 2.92 -2.41 -6.24
N LYS A 43 4.11 -1.92 -5.85
CA LYS A 43 4.39 -0.55 -5.40
C LYS A 43 5.11 0.29 -6.46
N THR A 44 5.16 -0.16 -7.72
CA THR A 44 5.73 0.60 -8.84
C THR A 44 4.66 0.91 -9.89
N PRO A 45 4.39 2.21 -10.22
CA PRO A 45 5.03 3.42 -9.70
C PRO A 45 4.71 3.66 -8.20
N LEU A 46 5.52 4.49 -7.54
CA LEU A 46 5.42 4.70 -6.09
C LEU A 46 4.03 5.23 -5.69
N PRO A 47 3.25 4.52 -4.86
CA PRO A 47 1.93 4.99 -4.48
C PRO A 47 1.99 6.06 -3.38
N GLU A 48 1.03 6.99 -3.37
CA GLU A 48 0.99 8.12 -2.44
C GLU A 48 0.94 7.68 -0.97
N TRP A 49 0.11 6.68 -0.66
CA TRP A 49 -0.01 6.11 0.68
C TRP A 49 1.34 5.64 1.25
N MET A 50 2.29 5.23 0.39
CA MET A 50 3.61 4.78 0.86
C MET A 50 4.45 5.97 1.33
N THR A 51 4.34 7.11 0.65
CA THR A 51 4.98 8.35 1.06
C THR A 51 4.35 8.89 2.35
N GLU A 52 3.02 8.84 2.46
CA GLU A 52 2.30 9.23 3.68
C GLU A 52 2.67 8.37 4.88
N GLN A 53 2.83 7.05 4.69
CA GLN A 53 3.34 6.16 5.73
C GLN A 53 4.71 6.62 6.23
N VAL A 54 5.63 6.97 5.32
CA VAL A 54 6.97 7.45 5.70
C VAL A 54 6.90 8.81 6.42
N VAL A 55 5.98 9.70 6.03
CA VAL A 55 5.68 10.96 6.73
C VAL A 55 5.17 10.67 8.15
N SER A 56 4.24 9.73 8.32
CA SER A 56 3.64 9.39 9.62
C SER A 56 4.65 8.85 10.63
N ILE A 57 5.70 8.18 10.14
CA ILE A 57 6.83 7.68 10.95
C ILE A 57 7.80 8.82 11.32
N GLY A 58 7.71 9.98 10.66
CA GLY A 58 8.60 11.12 10.85
C GLY A 58 9.98 10.93 10.20
N PHE A 59 10.06 10.13 9.14
CA PHE A 59 11.32 9.84 8.47
C PHE A 59 11.75 11.02 7.56
N PRO A 60 13.04 11.41 7.54
CA PRO A 60 13.51 12.48 6.67
C PRO A 60 13.37 12.08 5.19
N PHE A 61 13.12 13.05 4.30
CA PHE A 61 12.98 12.84 2.85
C PHE A 61 12.00 11.71 2.46
N PRO A 62 10.69 11.84 2.74
CA PRO A 62 9.72 10.75 2.65
C PRO A 62 9.65 10.04 1.30
N VAL A 63 9.58 10.81 0.20
CA VAL A 63 9.52 10.29 -1.17
C VAL A 63 10.73 9.42 -1.49
N MET A 64 11.94 9.90 -1.16
CA MET A 64 13.18 9.17 -1.40
C MET A 64 13.22 7.85 -0.63
N PHE A 65 12.80 7.84 0.64
CA PHE A 65 12.83 6.62 1.45
C PHE A 65 11.70 5.64 1.13
N ALA A 66 10.52 6.13 0.74
CA ALA A 66 9.44 5.32 0.23
C ALA A 66 9.89 4.58 -1.04
N TRP A 67 10.52 5.29 -1.97
CA TRP A 67 11.12 4.70 -3.17
C TRP A 67 12.25 3.71 -2.84
N LEU A 68 13.15 4.04 -1.91
CA LEU A 68 14.22 3.12 -1.49
C LEU A 68 13.67 1.84 -0.88
N ALA A 69 12.57 1.94 -0.12
CA ALA A 69 11.89 0.78 0.43
C ALA A 69 11.30 -0.08 -0.69
N CYS A 70 10.57 0.51 -1.63
CA CYS A 70 10.00 -0.16 -2.80
C CYS A 70 11.08 -0.85 -3.65
N PHE A 71 12.14 -0.11 -4.02
CA PHE A 71 13.27 -0.64 -4.79
C PHE A 71 13.95 -1.80 -4.05
N SER A 72 14.11 -1.67 -2.74
CA SER A 72 14.73 -2.71 -1.92
C SER A 72 13.91 -4.00 -1.94
N GLU A 73 12.60 -3.90 -1.74
CA GLU A 73 11.70 -5.06 -1.79
C GLU A 73 11.73 -5.76 -3.15
N PHE A 74 11.67 -4.97 -4.23
CA PHE A 74 11.72 -5.50 -5.59
C PHE A 74 13.07 -6.12 -5.95
N ALA A 75 14.13 -5.31 -5.98
CA ALA A 75 15.42 -5.69 -6.53
C ALA A 75 16.11 -6.72 -5.63
N PHE A 76 16.15 -6.48 -4.31
CA PHE A 76 16.75 -7.45 -3.40
C PHE A 76 15.87 -8.67 -3.18
N GLY A 77 14.54 -8.57 -3.36
CA GLY A 77 13.64 -9.74 -3.39
C GLY A 77 14.01 -10.69 -4.52
N ALA A 78 14.15 -10.18 -5.74
CA ALA A 78 14.57 -10.95 -6.91
C ALA A 78 15.95 -11.61 -6.70
N MET A 79 16.90 -10.84 -6.18
CA MET A 79 18.25 -11.34 -5.89
C MET A 79 18.24 -12.40 -4.79
N LEU A 80 17.44 -12.23 -3.73
CA LEU A 80 17.28 -13.22 -2.69
C LEU A 80 16.73 -14.52 -3.27
N ALA A 81 15.67 -14.49 -4.10
CA ALA A 81 15.10 -15.67 -4.73
C ALA A 81 16.16 -16.49 -5.50
N LEU A 82 16.95 -15.80 -6.32
CA LEU A 82 18.06 -16.39 -7.09
C LEU A 82 19.23 -16.86 -6.20
N GLY A 83 19.33 -16.34 -4.97
CA GLY A 83 20.47 -16.55 -4.09
C GLY A 83 21.70 -15.83 -4.60
N LEU A 84 21.53 -14.59 -5.08
CA LEU A 84 22.59 -13.68 -5.50
C LEU A 84 22.76 -12.60 -4.43
N PHE A 85 24.00 -12.38 -3.98
CA PHE A 85 24.34 -11.49 -2.87
C PHE A 85 23.46 -11.71 -1.64
N THR A 86 23.15 -12.97 -1.33
CA THR A 86 22.06 -13.36 -0.45
C THR A 86 22.06 -12.59 0.88
N ARG A 87 23.24 -12.45 1.51
CA ARG A 87 23.38 -11.74 2.79
C ARG A 87 23.09 -10.25 2.67
N ILE A 88 23.57 -9.61 1.60
CA ILE A 88 23.31 -8.18 1.35
C ILE A 88 21.83 -7.97 1.07
N SER A 89 21.27 -8.78 0.18
CA SER A 89 19.85 -8.73 -0.18
C SER A 89 18.97 -8.87 1.05
N SER A 90 19.28 -9.83 1.93
CA SER A 90 18.55 -10.03 3.18
C SER A 90 18.73 -8.88 4.19
N VAL A 91 19.87 -8.18 4.21
CA VAL A 91 20.04 -6.99 5.07
C VAL A 91 19.10 -5.88 4.62
N PHE A 92 19.05 -5.57 3.33
CA PHE A 92 18.21 -4.49 2.81
C PHE A 92 16.71 -4.79 2.99
N ILE A 93 16.26 -6.01 2.65
CA ILE A 93 14.88 -6.45 2.92
C ILE A 93 14.60 -6.46 4.43
N GLY A 94 15.55 -6.93 5.24
CA GLY A 94 15.39 -6.97 6.69
C GLY A 94 15.19 -5.59 7.30
N ILE A 95 15.90 -4.58 6.81
CA ILE A 95 15.74 -3.18 7.24
C ILE A 95 14.35 -2.66 6.86
N THR A 96 13.89 -2.85 5.61
CA THR A 96 12.58 -2.36 5.19
C THR A 96 11.45 -3.01 6.00
N MET A 97 11.53 -4.32 6.21
CA MET A 97 10.56 -5.07 7.01
C MET A 97 10.62 -4.70 8.50
N ALA A 98 11.80 -4.39 9.04
CA ALA A 98 11.94 -3.94 10.43
C ALA A 98 11.33 -2.55 10.63
N VAL A 99 11.54 -1.62 9.69
CA VAL A 99 10.90 -0.29 9.73
C VAL A 99 9.38 -0.42 9.60
N ALA A 100 8.88 -1.22 8.65
CA ALA A 100 7.45 -1.46 8.50
C ALA A 100 6.82 -2.12 9.74
N SER A 101 7.49 -3.12 10.31
CA SER A 101 7.00 -3.85 11.48
C SER A 101 7.05 -3.01 12.75
N PHE A 102 8.22 -2.46 13.10
CA PHE A 102 8.45 -1.85 14.40
C PHE A 102 8.28 -0.33 14.40
N GLY A 103 8.54 0.33 13.26
CA GLY A 103 8.37 1.76 13.10
C GLY A 103 6.92 2.15 12.84
N PHE A 104 6.28 1.49 11.87
CA PHE A 104 4.89 1.80 11.49
C PHE A 104 3.88 1.04 12.34
N GLN A 105 3.90 -0.30 12.31
CA GLN A 105 2.89 -1.12 12.99
C GLN A 105 3.11 -1.25 14.50
N LYS A 106 4.31 -0.88 15.00
CA LYS A 106 4.69 -0.89 16.42
C LYS A 106 4.47 -2.25 17.12
N VAL A 107 4.60 -3.34 16.38
CA VAL A 107 4.38 -4.70 16.91
C VAL A 107 5.53 -5.12 17.84
N LEU A 108 5.23 -5.91 18.86
CA LEU A 108 6.23 -6.48 19.76
C LEU A 108 7.03 -7.58 19.05
N PRO A 109 8.38 -7.54 19.06
CA PRO A 109 9.23 -8.39 18.21
C PRO A 109 9.03 -9.91 18.32
N PHE A 110 8.57 -10.40 19.47
CA PHE A 110 8.54 -11.84 19.79
C PHE A 110 7.16 -12.39 20.13
N VAL A 111 6.16 -11.52 20.33
CA VAL A 111 4.85 -11.93 20.85
C VAL A 111 3.77 -11.78 19.80
N ASP A 112 3.81 -10.69 19.05
CA ASP A 112 2.79 -10.39 18.06
C ASP A 112 3.03 -11.15 16.74
N MET A 113 1.95 -11.29 15.98
CA MET A 113 1.96 -11.98 14.69
C MET A 113 1.63 -10.98 13.58
N HIS A 114 2.66 -10.39 12.97
CA HIS A 114 2.53 -9.53 11.80
C HIS A 114 3.35 -10.03 10.62
N ILE A 115 2.86 -9.85 9.39
CA ILE A 115 3.52 -10.38 8.19
C ILE A 115 4.91 -9.77 8.00
N ALA A 116 5.07 -8.45 8.15
CA ALA A 116 6.38 -7.79 8.05
C ALA A 116 7.39 -8.33 9.07
N GLN A 117 6.94 -8.59 10.31
CA GLN A 117 7.76 -9.20 11.36
C GLN A 117 8.26 -10.60 10.98
N HIS A 118 7.43 -11.42 10.33
CA HIS A 118 7.83 -12.74 9.84
C HIS A 118 8.95 -12.64 8.80
N TYR A 119 8.90 -11.64 7.91
CA TYR A 119 9.96 -11.41 6.94
C TYR A 119 11.25 -10.87 7.56
N VAL A 120 11.19 -10.12 8.67
CA VAL A 120 12.39 -9.77 9.46
C VAL A 120 13.10 -11.04 9.95
N TRP A 121 12.37 -11.98 10.55
CA TRP A 121 12.96 -13.21 11.06
C TRP A 121 13.45 -14.14 9.93
N THR A 122 12.71 -14.20 8.83
CA THR A 122 13.10 -14.97 7.64
C THR A 122 14.38 -14.42 7.00
N THR A 123 14.51 -13.09 6.89
CA THR A 123 15.71 -12.45 6.36
C THR A 123 16.91 -12.56 7.31
N LEU A 124 16.68 -12.54 8.63
CA LEU A 124 17.73 -12.79 9.62
C LEU A 124 18.37 -14.18 9.44
N LEU A 125 17.55 -15.20 9.15
CA LEU A 125 18.03 -16.54 8.83
C LEU A 125 19.00 -16.51 7.63
N PHE A 126 18.63 -15.84 6.54
CA PHE A 126 19.50 -15.73 5.36
C PHE A 126 20.72 -14.82 5.58
N MET A 127 20.65 -13.85 6.50
CA MET A 127 21.80 -13.05 6.91
C MET A 127 22.86 -13.90 7.62
N VAL A 128 22.44 -14.84 8.45
CA VAL A 128 23.32 -15.74 9.23
C VAL A 128 23.85 -16.89 8.37
N PHE A 129 22.94 -17.67 7.77
CA PHE A 129 23.29 -18.90 7.04
C PHE A 129 23.74 -18.63 5.59
N GLY A 130 23.30 -17.51 5.00
CA GLY A 130 23.44 -17.22 3.57
C GLY A 130 22.50 -18.05 2.69
N GLY A 131 22.79 -18.09 1.39
CA GLY A 131 21.90 -18.70 0.40
C GLY A 131 21.93 -20.23 0.31
N GLY A 132 22.85 -20.92 1.00
CA GLY A 132 22.99 -22.39 0.95
C GLY A 132 23.56 -22.94 -0.37
N LYS A 133 23.56 -24.27 -0.52
CA LYS A 133 24.21 -24.98 -1.65
C LYS A 133 23.64 -24.61 -3.03
N TYR A 134 22.33 -24.37 -3.11
CA TYR A 134 21.62 -24.09 -4.36
C TYR A 134 21.52 -22.58 -4.68
N ALA A 135 22.32 -21.73 -4.04
CA ALA A 135 22.42 -20.31 -4.36
C ALA A 135 23.33 -20.06 -5.56
N LEU A 136 22.99 -19.04 -6.36
CA LEU A 136 23.90 -18.51 -7.37
C LEU A 136 25.25 -18.08 -6.76
N ASP A 137 25.24 -17.54 -5.54
CA ASP A 137 26.44 -17.20 -4.75
C ASP A 137 27.39 -18.39 -4.64
N THR A 138 26.86 -19.57 -4.31
CA THR A 138 27.63 -20.80 -4.15
C THR A 138 28.13 -21.32 -5.50
N TYR A 139 27.30 -21.24 -6.54
CA TYR A 139 27.71 -21.62 -7.90
C TYR A 139 28.86 -20.74 -8.44
N VAL A 140 28.75 -19.42 -8.30
CA VAL A 140 29.78 -18.45 -8.71
C VAL A 140 31.07 -18.67 -7.92
N ARG A 141 30.97 -18.87 -6.59
CA ARG A 141 32.11 -19.15 -5.73
C ARG A 141 32.89 -20.39 -6.17
N ASN A 142 32.20 -21.44 -6.61
CA ASN A 142 32.82 -22.72 -6.95
C ASN A 142 33.45 -22.74 -8.37
N LYS A 143 32.93 -21.94 -9.32
CA LYS A 143 33.49 -21.87 -10.69
C LYS A 143 34.59 -20.82 -10.88
N VAL A 144 34.61 -19.74 -10.11
CA VAL A 144 35.53 -18.62 -10.36
C VAL A 144 36.87 -18.83 -9.66
N SER A 145 37.75 -19.64 -10.25
CA SER A 145 39.14 -19.82 -9.81
C SER A 145 40.08 -18.69 -10.26
N LYS A 146 39.63 -17.77 -11.12
CA LYS A 146 40.36 -16.57 -11.58
C LYS A 146 39.40 -15.39 -11.75
N GLY A 147 39.34 -14.47 -10.78
CA GLY A 147 38.78 -13.12 -10.99
C GLY A 147 37.37 -12.83 -10.44
N ILE A 148 37.12 -13.07 -9.15
CA ILE A 148 35.86 -12.68 -8.44
C ILE A 148 35.52 -11.17 -8.58
N LYS A 149 36.53 -10.32 -8.78
CA LYS A 149 36.34 -8.85 -8.93
C LYS A 149 35.50 -8.47 -10.17
N GLY A 150 35.56 -9.24 -11.25
CA GLY A 150 34.81 -8.94 -12.49
C GLY A 150 33.30 -9.13 -12.32
N TYR A 151 32.89 -10.23 -11.69
CA TYR A 151 31.48 -10.52 -11.41
C TYR A 151 30.88 -9.57 -10.36
N LEU A 152 31.69 -9.12 -9.40
CA LEU A 152 31.30 -8.08 -8.44
C LEU A 152 30.99 -6.76 -9.15
N LEU A 153 31.87 -6.35 -10.06
CA LEU A 153 31.68 -5.11 -10.81
C LEU A 153 30.46 -5.20 -11.73
N THR A 154 30.26 -6.32 -12.44
CA THR A 154 29.09 -6.46 -13.32
C THR A 154 27.78 -6.51 -12.54
N GLY A 155 27.70 -7.24 -11.42
CA GLY A 155 26.50 -7.27 -10.59
C GLY A 155 26.17 -5.90 -9.98
N PHE A 156 27.19 -5.18 -9.52
CA PHE A 156 27.02 -3.81 -9.02
C PHE A 156 26.56 -2.84 -10.13
N LEU A 157 27.14 -2.93 -11.33
CA LEU A 157 26.74 -2.09 -12.47
C LEU A 157 25.31 -2.36 -12.92
N VAL A 158 24.86 -3.62 -12.90
CA VAL A 158 23.45 -3.96 -13.21
C VAL A 158 22.52 -3.36 -12.16
N LEU A 159 22.85 -3.49 -10.87
CA LEU A 159 22.07 -2.87 -9.80
C LEU A 159 22.04 -1.34 -9.90
N ALA A 160 23.18 -0.71 -10.17
CA ALA A 160 23.27 0.73 -10.34
C ALA A 160 22.47 1.21 -11.57
N GLY A 161 22.47 0.42 -12.65
CA GLY A 161 21.68 0.70 -13.85
C GLY A 161 20.17 0.55 -13.60
N LEU A 162 19.75 -0.53 -12.93
CA LEU A 162 18.36 -0.71 -12.53
C LEU A 162 17.88 0.39 -11.58
N PHE A 163 18.72 0.74 -10.60
CA PHE A 163 18.48 1.85 -9.68
C PHE A 163 18.32 3.17 -10.43
N ALA A 164 19.26 3.52 -11.32
CA ALA A 164 19.21 4.76 -12.08
C ALA A 164 18.00 4.82 -13.01
N TYR A 165 17.65 3.70 -13.66
CA TYR A 165 16.47 3.60 -14.51
C TYR A 165 15.17 3.73 -13.72
N SER A 166 15.03 3.03 -12.58
CA SER A 166 13.83 3.14 -11.75
C SER A 166 13.70 4.51 -11.10
N MET A 167 14.82 5.19 -10.82
CA MET A 167 14.80 6.55 -10.30
C MET A 167 14.39 7.53 -11.41
N TYR A 168 14.97 7.40 -12.60
CA TYR A 168 14.59 8.21 -13.76
C TYR A 168 13.11 8.04 -14.11
N ALA A 169 12.60 6.80 -14.15
CA ALA A 169 11.20 6.52 -14.42
C ALA A 169 10.27 7.20 -13.40
N GLU A 170 10.58 7.09 -12.09
CA GLU A 170 9.78 7.73 -11.03
C GLU A 170 9.77 9.26 -11.15
N PHE A 171 10.93 9.89 -11.36
CA PHE A 171 11.04 11.34 -11.48
C PHE A 171 10.34 11.89 -12.74
N THR A 172 10.35 11.14 -13.85
CA THR A 172 9.60 11.53 -15.05
C THR A 172 8.09 11.33 -14.88
N SER A 173 7.65 10.31 -14.13
CA SER A 173 6.23 10.09 -13.83
C SER A 173 5.61 11.21 -12.97
N GLN A 174 6.38 11.77 -12.03
CA GLN A 174 5.94 12.92 -11.21
C GLN A 174 5.71 14.18 -12.07
N GLU A 175 6.55 14.44 -13.07
CA GLU A 175 6.40 15.58 -13.99
C GLU A 175 5.15 15.46 -14.89
N GLN A 176 4.65 14.24 -15.10
CA GLN A 176 3.40 13.98 -15.84
C GLN A 176 2.15 14.04 -14.95
N LEU A 177 2.27 13.76 -13.65
CA LEU A 177 1.19 13.83 -12.66
C LEU A 177 0.83 15.27 -12.26
N GLU A 178 1.73 16.24 -12.46
CA GLU A 178 1.40 17.68 -12.28
C GLU A 178 0.40 18.21 -13.33
N THR A 179 0.04 17.40 -14.33
CA THR A 179 -1.11 17.63 -15.21
C THR A 179 -2.28 16.73 -14.79
N GLU A 180 -2.79 16.90 -13.57
CA GLU A 180 -4.11 16.40 -13.22
C GLU A 180 -5.16 17.13 -14.08
N GLU A 181 -5.89 16.40 -14.91
CA GLU A 181 -7.26 16.79 -15.23
C GLU A 181 -7.99 16.87 -13.88
N SER A 182 -8.21 18.09 -13.39
CA SER A 182 -8.98 18.31 -12.17
C SER A 182 -10.29 17.53 -12.29
N PHE A 183 -10.54 16.59 -11.38
CA PHE A 183 -11.83 15.93 -11.32
C PHE A 183 -12.90 17.00 -11.05
N VAL A 184 -13.64 17.37 -12.10
CA VAL A 184 -14.69 18.38 -12.01
C VAL A 184 -15.96 17.70 -11.54
N ILE A 185 -16.51 18.17 -10.43
CA ILE A 185 -17.83 17.76 -9.95
C ILE A 185 -18.88 18.62 -10.66
N ASP A 186 -19.46 18.10 -11.73
CA ASP A 186 -20.55 18.75 -12.47
C ASP A 186 -21.90 18.54 -11.79
N SER A 187 -22.08 17.39 -11.12
CA SER A 187 -23.28 17.10 -10.33
C SER A 187 -22.96 16.33 -9.05
N VAL A 188 -23.78 16.55 -8.03
CA VAL A 188 -23.84 15.71 -6.83
C VAL A 188 -25.20 15.05 -6.80
N ASN A 189 -25.25 13.78 -6.50
CA ASN A 189 -26.45 12.95 -6.51
C ASN A 189 -26.57 12.18 -5.19
N VAL A 190 -27.78 11.75 -4.84
CA VAL A 190 -28.03 10.89 -3.65
C VAL A 190 -28.66 9.57 -4.08
N ALA A 191 -27.91 8.49 -3.92
CA ALA A 191 -28.37 7.14 -4.18
C ALA A 191 -28.63 6.39 -2.88
N GLY A 192 -29.71 5.63 -2.82
CA GLY A 192 -30.10 4.93 -1.60
C GLY A 192 -31.29 3.99 -1.77
N THR A 193 -31.83 3.56 -0.63
CA THR A 193 -32.95 2.61 -0.57
C THR A 193 -34.25 3.12 -1.19
N PHE A 194 -34.33 4.43 -1.48
CA PHE A 194 -35.51 5.09 -2.04
C PHE A 194 -35.44 5.28 -3.57
N ASN A 195 -34.35 4.85 -4.22
CA ASN A 195 -34.19 4.97 -5.69
C ASN A 195 -33.48 3.75 -6.32
N ASP A 196 -33.61 2.57 -5.73
CA ASP A 196 -32.96 1.34 -6.20
C ASP A 196 -31.42 1.44 -6.35
N TRP A 197 -30.78 2.32 -5.57
CA TRP A 197 -29.33 2.59 -5.63
C TRP A 197 -28.85 3.08 -7.00
N ASP A 198 -29.68 3.80 -7.75
CA ASP A 198 -29.24 4.45 -8.99
C ASP A 198 -28.38 5.69 -8.68
N PRO A 199 -27.07 5.69 -9.02
CA PRO A 199 -26.14 6.80 -8.75
C PRO A 199 -26.44 8.04 -9.58
N GLY A 200 -27.13 7.90 -10.72
CA GLY A 200 -27.47 9.01 -11.62
C GLY A 200 -28.77 9.72 -11.27
N SER A 201 -29.58 9.13 -10.39
CA SER A 201 -30.85 9.69 -9.94
C SER A 201 -30.66 10.71 -8.80
N ASN A 202 -31.73 11.45 -8.46
CA ASN A 202 -31.76 12.40 -7.34
C ASN A 202 -30.59 13.40 -7.34
N SER A 203 -30.40 14.09 -8.46
CA SER A 203 -29.43 15.19 -8.53
C SER A 203 -29.78 16.27 -7.51
N MET A 204 -28.80 16.62 -6.69
CA MET A 204 -28.93 17.61 -5.62
C MET A 204 -28.87 19.02 -6.21
N LEU A 205 -29.69 19.92 -5.67
CA LEU A 205 -29.69 21.33 -6.02
C LEU A 205 -28.50 22.05 -5.36
N PRO A 206 -27.61 22.72 -6.10
CA PRO A 206 -26.59 23.57 -5.51
C PRO A 206 -27.24 24.83 -4.90
N ILE A 207 -26.97 25.09 -3.62
CA ILE A 207 -27.54 26.22 -2.87
C ILE A 207 -26.51 27.29 -2.47
N GLY A 208 -25.25 27.14 -2.87
CA GLY A 208 -24.17 28.12 -2.66
C GLY A 208 -22.94 27.51 -1.96
N ASP A 209 -21.75 28.11 -2.12
CA ASP A 209 -20.50 27.69 -1.47
C ASP A 209 -20.24 26.16 -1.42
N SER A 210 -20.43 25.46 -2.55
CA SER A 210 -20.26 24.00 -2.65
C SER A 210 -21.20 23.19 -1.73
N ILE A 211 -22.35 23.77 -1.37
CA ILE A 211 -23.42 23.13 -0.60
C ILE A 211 -24.51 22.67 -1.56
N TYR A 212 -24.93 21.42 -1.38
CA TYR A 212 -25.92 20.73 -2.20
C TYR A 212 -27.08 20.27 -1.33
N GLN A 213 -28.29 20.33 -1.87
CA GLN A 213 -29.53 20.02 -1.17
C GLN A 213 -30.39 19.03 -1.97
N PHE A 214 -30.94 18.03 -1.29
CA PHE A 214 -31.98 17.16 -1.86
C PHE A 214 -33.12 16.98 -0.86
N ASP A 215 -34.34 17.22 -1.31
CA ASP A 215 -35.54 17.07 -0.47
C ASP A 215 -36.22 15.73 -0.81
N LEU A 216 -36.32 14.85 0.19
CA LEU A 216 -36.86 13.50 0.11
C LEU A 216 -38.22 13.44 0.83
N GLN A 217 -39.25 12.93 0.14
CA GLN A 217 -40.49 12.54 0.80
C GLN A 217 -40.30 11.20 1.51
N ALA A 218 -40.59 11.16 2.81
CA ALA A 218 -40.49 9.95 3.62
C ALA A 218 -41.80 9.59 4.32
N ASP A 219 -41.94 8.30 4.61
CA ASP A 219 -43.00 7.72 5.42
C ASP A 219 -42.61 7.69 6.90
N LYS A 220 -43.60 7.53 7.77
CA LYS A 220 -43.41 7.43 9.21
C LYS A 220 -42.55 6.23 9.58
N ASN A 221 -41.60 6.42 10.51
CA ASN A 221 -40.66 5.39 11.00
C ASN A 221 -39.80 4.76 9.89
N GLN A 222 -39.44 5.52 8.86
CA GLN A 222 -38.67 5.00 7.74
C GLN A 222 -37.17 5.05 8.03
N LEU A 223 -36.48 3.91 7.90
CA LEU A 223 -35.02 3.88 7.85
C LEU A 223 -34.58 3.96 6.38
N ILE A 224 -33.81 4.99 6.04
CA ILE A 224 -33.15 5.09 4.73
C ILE A 224 -31.67 4.77 4.87
N ASN A 225 -31.11 4.16 3.81
CA ASN A 225 -29.66 4.06 3.64
C ASN A 225 -29.30 4.77 2.35
N PHE A 226 -28.24 5.57 2.35
CA PHE A 226 -27.82 6.30 1.17
C PHE A 226 -26.30 6.55 1.12
N LYS A 227 -25.83 6.95 -0.06
CA LYS A 227 -24.50 7.48 -0.35
C LYS A 227 -24.64 8.68 -1.29
N PHE A 228 -23.65 9.55 -1.26
CA PHE A 228 -23.53 10.62 -2.25
C PHE A 228 -22.69 10.14 -3.42
N THR A 229 -23.00 10.59 -4.63
CA THR A 229 -22.22 10.28 -5.84
C THR A 229 -21.92 11.55 -6.61
N ALA A 230 -20.73 11.64 -7.20
CA ALA A 230 -20.40 12.71 -8.13
C ALA A 230 -20.62 12.24 -9.58
N ASN A 231 -21.10 13.16 -10.42
CA ASN A 231 -21.29 12.97 -11.86
C ASN A 231 -22.15 11.73 -12.22
N GLY A 232 -23.06 11.34 -11.34
CA GLY A 232 -23.97 10.23 -11.57
C GLY A 232 -23.31 8.84 -11.62
N SER A 233 -22.09 8.68 -11.11
CA SER A 233 -21.33 7.42 -11.11
C SER A 233 -20.89 7.00 -9.71
N TRP A 234 -20.65 5.71 -9.53
CA TRP A 234 -20.01 5.17 -8.33
C TRP A 234 -18.49 5.40 -8.30
N ASP A 235 -17.90 5.89 -9.39
CA ASP A 235 -16.45 6.14 -9.51
C ASP A 235 -15.93 7.11 -8.45
N TYR A 236 -16.74 8.12 -8.08
CA TYR A 236 -16.48 8.99 -6.95
C TYR A 236 -17.75 9.10 -6.12
N ASN A 237 -17.74 8.47 -4.96
CA ASN A 237 -18.88 8.41 -4.06
C ASN A 237 -18.43 8.68 -2.61
N LEU A 238 -19.38 9.10 -1.77
CA LEU A 238 -19.13 9.38 -0.37
C LEU A 238 -20.08 8.58 0.51
N GLY A 239 -19.52 7.91 1.49
CA GLY A 239 -20.22 7.17 2.53
C GLY A 239 -19.81 7.64 3.91
N GLU A 240 -19.77 6.74 4.88
CA GLU A 240 -19.40 7.05 6.26
C GLU A 240 -18.56 5.90 6.87
N ILE A 241 -17.70 6.22 7.85
CA ILE A 241 -16.96 5.24 8.66
C ILE A 241 -17.33 5.43 10.14
N ASP A 242 -17.86 4.37 10.77
CA ASP A 242 -18.21 4.30 12.19
C ASP A 242 -19.31 5.28 12.67
N GLN A 243 -20.43 5.36 11.94
CA GLN A 243 -21.56 6.24 12.23
C GLN A 243 -22.05 6.14 13.68
N GLU A 244 -21.86 7.22 14.43
CA GLU A 244 -22.19 7.27 15.86
C GLU A 244 -23.71 7.40 16.11
N GLU A 245 -24.43 8.13 15.25
CA GLU A 245 -25.85 8.41 15.42
C GLU A 245 -26.65 8.11 14.14
N THR A 246 -27.70 7.29 14.27
CA THR A 246 -28.64 6.95 13.18
C THR A 246 -30.04 7.53 13.40
N GLY A 247 -30.28 8.15 14.56
CA GLY A 247 -31.53 8.81 14.93
C GLY A 247 -31.58 10.28 14.51
N PHE A 248 -32.79 10.83 14.40
CA PHE A 248 -33.02 12.18 13.90
C PHE A 248 -32.81 13.28 14.97
N PRO A 249 -32.19 14.44 14.63
CA PRO A 249 -31.57 14.77 13.35
C PRO A 249 -30.25 14.02 13.13
N VAL A 250 -29.94 13.66 11.88
CA VAL A 250 -28.69 12.97 11.56
C VAL A 250 -27.69 13.99 11.06
N ILE A 251 -26.53 14.08 11.71
CA ILE A 251 -25.43 14.96 11.31
C ILE A 251 -24.16 14.13 11.32
N GLY A 252 -23.33 14.28 10.29
CA GLY A 252 -22.09 13.52 10.21
C GLY A 252 -21.13 14.08 9.18
N LYS A 253 -20.09 13.30 8.91
CA LYS A 253 -19.07 13.64 7.90
C LYS A 253 -19.04 12.55 6.83
N ALA A 254 -19.29 12.95 5.59
CA ALA A 254 -19.22 12.07 4.44
C ALA A 254 -17.75 11.85 4.07
N ILE A 255 -17.32 10.61 3.93
CA ILE A 255 -15.94 10.26 3.59
C ILE A 255 -15.90 9.77 2.14
N PRO A 256 -15.01 10.31 1.28
CA PRO A 256 -14.78 9.75 -0.05
C PRO A 256 -14.47 8.25 0.03
N ASP A 257 -15.14 7.46 -0.79
CA ASP A 257 -15.05 6.01 -0.77
C ASP A 257 -13.89 5.48 -1.62
N GLU A 258 -12.69 5.53 -1.05
CA GLU A 258 -11.52 4.95 -1.68
C GLU A 258 -11.44 3.45 -1.41
N ASN A 259 -11.50 2.64 -2.48
CA ASN A 259 -11.41 1.17 -2.42
C ASN A 259 -12.53 0.49 -1.61
N ASN A 260 -13.75 1.05 -1.61
CA ASN A 260 -14.93 0.47 -0.94
C ASN A 260 -14.72 0.29 0.58
N ASN A 261 -14.14 1.30 1.21
CA ASN A 261 -13.81 1.36 2.63
C ASN A 261 -14.88 2.09 3.46
N THR A 262 -15.91 2.66 2.84
CA THR A 262 -16.99 3.37 3.54
C THR A 262 -18.29 2.59 3.52
N SER A 263 -19.05 2.69 4.60
CA SER A 263 -20.40 2.16 4.73
C SER A 263 -21.45 3.13 4.19
N ASN A 264 -22.68 2.65 4.02
CA ASN A 264 -23.82 3.50 3.69
C ASN A 264 -24.20 4.36 4.90
N ILE A 265 -24.56 5.62 4.65
CA ILE A 265 -25.12 6.50 5.67
C ILE A 265 -26.53 6.02 6.00
N GLN A 266 -26.85 5.91 7.29
CA GLN A 266 -28.16 5.50 7.78
C GLN A 266 -28.90 6.68 8.39
N ALA A 267 -30.17 6.87 8.05
CA ALA A 267 -31.01 7.88 8.69
C ALA A 267 -32.40 7.33 9.02
N TYR A 268 -32.76 7.37 10.30
CA TYR A 268 -34.09 7.03 10.78
C TYR A 268 -34.98 8.27 10.82
N LEU A 269 -36.05 8.25 10.03
CA LEU A 269 -36.99 9.35 9.83
C LEU A 269 -38.26 9.08 10.66
N PRO A 270 -38.51 9.81 11.76
CA PRO A 270 -39.53 9.44 12.74
C PRO A 270 -40.96 9.65 12.25
N ASP A 271 -41.21 10.73 11.49
CA ASP A 271 -42.55 11.13 11.04
C ASP A 271 -42.66 11.17 9.52
N SER A 272 -43.90 11.06 9.00
CA SER A 272 -44.16 11.26 7.57
C SER A 272 -43.97 12.73 7.23
N GLY A 273 -43.20 13.02 6.19
CA GLY A 273 -42.91 14.40 5.81
C GLY A 273 -41.83 14.54 4.77
N MET A 274 -41.51 15.78 4.43
CA MET A 274 -40.34 16.11 3.62
C MET A 274 -39.13 16.24 4.53
N TYR A 275 -38.04 15.58 4.16
CA TYR A 275 -36.75 15.70 4.82
C TYR A 275 -35.73 16.26 3.84
N ARG A 276 -34.83 17.08 4.34
CA ARG A 276 -33.78 17.74 3.58
C ARG A 276 -32.44 17.12 3.90
N ILE A 277 -31.80 16.58 2.87
CA ILE A 277 -30.41 16.09 2.92
C ILE A 277 -29.51 17.20 2.39
N ILE A 278 -28.55 17.63 3.20
CA ILE A 278 -27.56 18.66 2.85
C ILE A 278 -26.18 18.02 2.84
N LEU A 279 -25.36 18.38 1.86
CA LEU A 279 -23.93 18.05 1.81
C LEU A 279 -23.12 19.31 1.51
N ASN A 280 -22.09 19.57 2.31
CA ASN A 280 -21.12 20.63 2.07
C ASN A 280 -19.79 20.00 1.63
N LEU A 281 -19.38 20.23 0.38
CA LEU A 281 -18.15 19.63 -0.15
C LEU A 281 -16.86 20.32 0.35
N ASN A 282 -16.93 21.50 0.97
CA ASN A 282 -15.73 22.17 1.48
C ASN A 282 -15.19 21.50 2.75
N ASN A 283 -16.07 20.95 3.59
CA ASN A 283 -15.73 20.31 4.85
C ASN A 283 -16.25 18.86 4.95
N PHE A 284 -16.98 18.40 3.95
CA PHE A 284 -17.64 17.10 3.86
C PHE A 284 -18.68 16.83 4.95
N GLU A 285 -19.24 17.88 5.56
CA GLU A 285 -20.34 17.71 6.52
C GLU A 285 -21.65 17.46 5.79
N TYR A 286 -22.47 16.56 6.33
CA TYR A 286 -23.84 16.34 5.87
C TYR A 286 -24.83 16.42 7.02
N SER A 287 -26.07 16.77 6.69
CA SER A 287 -27.20 16.70 7.62
C SER A 287 -28.45 16.14 6.96
N VAL A 288 -29.33 15.56 7.78
CA VAL A 288 -30.69 15.17 7.41
C VAL A 288 -31.64 15.82 8.40
N ASP A 289 -32.39 16.80 7.92
CA ASP A 289 -33.28 17.66 8.71
C ASP A 289 -34.73 17.60 8.19
N GLU A 290 -35.70 18.05 8.97
CA GLU A 290 -37.08 18.23 8.51
C GLU A 290 -37.12 19.45 7.57
N ALA A 291 -37.70 19.28 6.38
CA ALA A 291 -37.91 20.37 5.46
C ALA A 291 -39.18 21.13 5.87
N ASN A 292 -39.00 22.26 6.56
CA ASN A 292 -40.08 23.23 6.83
C ASN A 292 -40.49 24.01 5.59
#